data_AF-A0A928RNS3-F1
#
_entry.id   AF-A0A928RNS3-F1
#
_cell.length_a   1.000
_cell.length_b   1.000
_cell.length_c   1.000
_cell.angle_alpha   90.00
_cell.angle_beta   90.00
_cell.angle_gamma   90.00
#
_symmetry.space_group_name_H-M   'P 1'
#
loop_
_entity.id
_entity.type
_entity.pdbx_description
1 polymer ?
#
loop_
_entity_poly.entity_id
_entity_poly.type
_entity_poly.pdbx_seq_one_letter_code
_entity_poly.pdbx_strand_id
1 'polypeptide(L)' 'MNYQITERIFNITDSDKMCNPQTVCTVLEDEIKPIVENYICLNKEFKVRFRKNGDKNIFFVEFEADRIKPFGYIPK' A
#
# COMPACT_ATOMS: atom_id res chain seq x y z
N MET A 1 -8.08 19.46 -34.96
CA MET A 1 -7.63 19.90 -33.63
C MET A 1 -7.83 18.74 -32.67
N ASN A 2 -6.80 17.94 -32.42
CA ASN A 2 -6.85 16.90 -31.41
C ASN A 2 -6.59 17.58 -30.07
N TYR A 3 -7.62 17.59 -29.22
CA TYR A 3 -7.54 18.22 -27.91
C TYR A 3 -6.52 17.45 -27.06
N GLN A 4 -5.54 18.15 -26.49
CA GLN A 4 -4.61 17.62 -25.47
C GLN A 4 -5.35 16.97 -24.28
N ILE A 5 -6.64 17.30 -24.12
CA ILE A 5 -7.56 16.70 -23.14
C ILE A 5 -7.85 15.24 -23.48
N THR A 6 -7.95 14.87 -24.75
CA THR A 6 -8.27 13.51 -25.19
C THR A 6 -7.14 12.54 -24.87
N GLU A 7 -5.88 12.92 -25.07
CA GLU A 7 -4.72 12.11 -24.66
C GLU A 7 -4.63 11.95 -23.14
N ARG A 8 -4.98 13.00 -22.38
CA ARG A 8 -4.95 12.96 -20.92
C ARG A 8 -6.05 12.06 -20.34
N ILE A 9 -7.26 12.10 -20.92
CA ILE A 9 -8.35 11.19 -20.56
C ILE A 9 -8.03 9.77 -21.00
N PHE A 10 -7.49 9.55 -22.21
CA PHE A 10 -7.06 8.23 -22.66
C PHE A 10 -5.99 7.65 -21.74
N ASN A 11 -4.99 8.43 -21.32
CA ASN A 11 -3.97 7.97 -20.38
C ASN A 11 -4.54 7.62 -19.00
N ILE A 12 -5.56 8.34 -18.51
CA ILE A 12 -6.27 8.00 -17.27
C ILE A 12 -7.09 6.71 -17.44
N THR A 13 -7.72 6.52 -18.61
CA THR A 13 -8.61 5.38 -18.87
C THR A 13 -7.86 4.10 -19.26
N ASP A 14 -6.66 4.21 -19.85
CA ASP A 14 -5.78 3.07 -20.14
C ASP A 14 -4.89 2.70 -18.95
N SER A 15 -4.61 3.63 -18.03
CA SER A 15 -3.97 3.29 -16.74
C SER A 15 -4.91 2.52 -15.81
N ASP A 16 -6.22 2.66 -15.95
CA ASP A 16 -7.22 1.80 -15.28
C ASP A 16 -7.17 0.33 -15.75
N LYS A 17 -6.66 0.04 -16.96
CA LYS A 17 -6.56 -1.34 -17.47
C LYS A 17 -5.35 -2.09 -16.95
N MET A 18 -4.36 -1.38 -16.41
CA MET A 18 -3.20 -1.97 -15.73
C MET A 18 -3.44 -1.91 -14.22
N CYS A 19 -4.45 -2.64 -13.76
CA CYS A 19 -4.71 -2.91 -12.35
C CYS A 19 -3.62 -3.85 -11.81
N ASN A 20 -2.37 -3.38 -11.80
CA ASN A 20 -1.20 -4.15 -11.39
C ASN A 20 -1.27 -4.34 -9.87
N PRO A 21 -1.53 -5.57 -9.38
CA PRO A 21 -1.67 -5.82 -7.95
C PRO A 21 -0.40 -5.45 -7.16
N GLN A 22 0.76 -5.51 -7.80
CA GLN A 22 2.02 -5.08 -7.20
C GLN A 22 2.06 -3.58 -6.92
N THR A 23 1.50 -2.76 -7.79
CA THR A 23 1.40 -1.30 -7.55
C THR A 23 0.51 -1.03 -6.35
N VAL A 24 -0.60 -1.78 -6.22
CA VAL A 24 -1.47 -1.69 -5.05
C VAL A 24 -0.74 -2.15 -3.78
N CYS A 25 0.10 -3.19 -3.85
CA CYS A 25 0.94 -3.59 -2.72
C CYS A 25 1.88 -2.48 -2.27
N THR A 26 2.56 -1.80 -3.21
CA THR A 26 3.47 -0.69 -2.89
C THR A 26 2.74 0.47 -2.22
N VAL A 27 1.58 0.88 -2.77
CA VAL A 27 0.77 1.93 -2.18
C VAL A 27 0.31 1.56 -0.77
N LEU A 28 -0.15 0.31 -0.57
CA LEU A 28 -0.56 -0.17 0.76
C LEU A 28 0.62 -0.22 1.74
N GLU A 29 1.82 -0.56 1.29
CA GLU A 29 3.03 -0.57 2.11
C GLU A 29 3.36 0.83 2.61
N ASP A 30 3.35 1.82 1.71
CA ASP A 30 3.64 3.23 2.03
C ASP A 30 2.61 3.83 3.00
N GLU A 31 1.33 3.51 2.84
CA GLU A 31 0.24 4.00 3.70
C GLU A 31 0.24 3.35 5.09
N ILE A 32 0.52 2.05 5.17
CA ILE A 32 0.52 1.30 6.43
C ILE A 32 1.79 1.61 7.25
N LYS A 33 2.92 1.89 6.58
CA LYS A 33 4.22 2.12 7.21
C LYS A 33 4.19 3.16 8.33
N PRO A 34 3.70 4.40 8.13
CA PRO A 34 3.68 5.40 9.20
C PRO A 34 2.78 4.98 10.38
N ILE A 35 1.70 4.24 10.13
CA ILE A 35 0.83 3.72 11.21
C ILE A 35 1.61 2.70 12.03
N VAL A 36 2.24 1.73 11.38
CA VAL A 36 3.02 0.69 12.04
C VAL A 36 4.18 1.30 12.81
N GLU A 37 4.98 2.18 12.21
CA GLU A 37 6.11 2.84 12.87
C GLU A 37 5.67 3.71 14.06
N ASN A 38 4.48 4.30 14.04
CA ASN A 38 3.95 5.09 15.15
C ASN A 38 3.62 4.25 16.38
N TYR A 39 3.10 3.03 16.20
CA TYR A 39 2.59 2.21 17.29
C TYR A 39 3.43 0.96 17.58
N ILE A 40 4.35 0.60 16.69
CA ILE A 40 5.06 -0.67 16.72
C ILE A 40 6.54 -0.40 16.42
N CYS A 41 7.41 -0.92 17.27
CA CYS A 41 8.84 -0.99 16.98
C CYS A 41 9.08 -2.25 16.16
N LEU A 42 9.07 -2.08 14.83
CA LEU A 42 9.43 -3.13 13.89
C LEU A 42 10.88 -3.52 14.09
N ASN A 43 11.18 -4.82 14.01
CA ASN A 43 12.55 -5.27 14.05
C ASN A 43 13.11 -5.71 12.68
N LYS A 44 12.21 -5.80 11.67
CA LYS A 44 12.53 -5.81 10.23
C LYS A 44 11.49 -5.01 9.43
N GLU A 45 11.86 -4.58 8.22
CA GLU A 45 10.91 -4.03 7.25
C GLU A 45 9.82 -5.07 6.92
N PHE A 46 8.57 -4.61 6.84
CA PHE A 46 7.44 -5.44 6.48
C PHE A 46 7.12 -5.26 4.99
N LYS A 47 6.44 -6.24 4.40
CA LYS A 47 6.05 -6.20 2.98
C LYS A 47 4.60 -6.57 2.80
N VAL A 48 3.94 -5.90 1.86
CA VAL A 48 2.59 -6.28 1.45
C VAL A 48 2.68 -7.31 0.33
N ARG A 49 2.09 -8.50 0.54
CA ARG A 49 2.07 -9.59 -0.46
C ARG A 49 0.69 -9.77 -1.04
N PHE A 50 0.61 -9.89 -2.35
CA PHE A 50 -0.63 -10.19 -3.05
C PHE A 50 -0.74 -11.67 -3.40
N ARG A 51 -1.94 -12.24 -3.23
CA ARG A 51 -2.31 -13.57 -3.72
C ARG A 51 -3.72 -13.52 -4.28
N LYS A 52 -3.91 -14.06 -5.48
CA LYS A 52 -5.23 -14.33 -6.04
C LYS A 52 -5.71 -15.71 -5.57
N ASN A 53 -6.93 -15.81 -5.04
CA ASN A 53 -7.55 -17.07 -4.63
C ASN A 53 -8.95 -17.17 -5.24
N GLY A 54 -9.05 -17.84 -6.39
CA GLY A 54 -10.25 -17.83 -7.23
C GLY A 54 -10.61 -16.41 -7.64
N ASP A 55 -11.82 -15.99 -7.27
CA ASP A 55 -12.35 -14.64 -7.55
C ASP A 55 -11.95 -13.60 -6.49
N LYS A 56 -11.18 -14.00 -5.46
CA LYS A 56 -10.76 -13.09 -4.39
C LYS A 56 -9.33 -12.58 -4.62
N ASN A 57 -9.17 -11.27 -4.49
CA ASN A 57 -7.88 -10.59 -4.37
C ASN A 57 -7.53 -10.48 -2.88
N ILE A 58 -6.45 -11.13 -2.45
CA ILE A 58 -6.05 -11.17 -1.05
C ILE A 58 -4.71 -10.47 -0.89
N PHE A 59 -4.65 -9.50 0.02
CA PHE A 59 -3.44 -8.79 0.40
C PHE A 59 -3.06 -9.19 1.82
N PHE A 60 -1.82 -9.64 2.00
CA PHE A 60 -1.27 -10.05 3.28
C PHE A 60 -0.26 -9.02 3.74
N VAL A 61 -0.43 -8.57 4.98
CA VAL A 61 0.52 -7.69 5.66
C VAL A 61 0.92 -8.41 6.94
N GLU A 62 2.20 -8.74 7.05
CA GLU A 62 2.76 -9.43 8.20
C GLU A 62 4.03 -8.71 8.62
N PHE A 63 4.17 -8.45 9.91
CA PHE A 63 5.32 -7.79 10.51
C PHE A 63 5.68 -8.46 11.83
N GLU A 64 6.99 -8.49 12.10
CA GLU A 64 7.57 -8.96 13.35
C GLU A 64 8.05 -7.74 14.15
N ALA A 65 7.59 -7.65 15.40
CA ALA A 65 7.83 -6.50 16.26
C ALA A 65 8.50 -6.92 17.56
N ASP A 66 9.50 -6.16 17.98
CA ASP A 66 10.12 -6.34 19.30
C ASP A 66 9.25 -5.80 20.43
N ARG A 67 8.54 -4.70 20.14
CA ARG A 67 7.78 -3.96 21.13
C ARG A 67 6.59 -3.25 20.51
N ILE A 68 5.46 -3.35 21.18
CA ILE A 68 4.29 -2.50 20.92
C ILE A 68 4.44 -1.24 21.77
N LYS A 69 4.40 -0.07 21.12
CA LYS A 69 4.45 1.23 21.81
C LYS A 69 3.15 1.45 22.58
N PRO A 70 3.19 1.95 23.81
CA PRO A 70 1.98 2.23 24.57
C PRO A 70 1.15 3.31 23.87
N PHE A 71 -0.13 3.03 23.67
CA PHE A 71 -1.07 3.96 23.04
C PHE A 71 -1.21 5.22 23.93
N GLY A 72 -0.97 6.40 23.36
CA GLY A 72 -1.05 7.68 24.09
C GLY A 72 0.26 8.21 24.67
N TYR A 73 1.41 7.59 24.38
CA TYR A 73 2.71 8.15 24.78
C TYR A 73 3.22 9.14 23.72
N ILE A 74 3.00 10.44 23.95
CA ILE A 74 3.64 11.51 23.20
C ILE A 74 5.01 11.73 23.86
N PRO A 75 6.14 11.34 23.23
CA PRO A 75 7.44 11.73 23.75
C PRO A 75 7.55 13.26 23.68
N LYS A 76 7.91 13.88 24.81
CA LYS A 76 8.25 15.31 24.89
C LYS A 76 9.53 15.60 24.13
#